data_AF-A0A349H6C0-F1
#
_entry.id   AF-A0A349H6C0-F1
#
_cell.length_a   1.000
_cell.length_b   1.000
_cell.length_c   1.000
_cell.angle_alpha   90.00
_cell.angle_beta   90.00
_cell.angle_gamma   90.00
#
_symmetry.space_group_name_H-M   'P 1'
#
loop_
_entity.id
_entity.type
_entity.pdbx_description
1 polymer ?
#
loop_
_entity_poly.entity_id
_entity_poly.type
_entity_poly.pdbx_seq_one_letter_code
_entity_poly.pdbx_strand_id
1 'polypeptide(L)'
;MYTTNEYEKLSMEYGPCSSWAIWDENDQNDTSVIDESVAQLNTRYVFVGLNISKDLKKPSWSNFHGGQHDRKLMYACNNDTKLRGSYLTDIFKYHANANAREVESYFHKHPEKIKKHADLFEKEMMDVKIGKDTVFITLGADTSFLWRCFNEHFRDRIRCGKVVNIRHYASRGTDEAWVNCLGKKLGIKKIEKWRKGKLK
;
A
#
# COMPACT_ATOMS: atom_id res chain seq x y z
N MET A 1 -0.40 -17.64 6.75
CA MET A 1 -1.81 -17.37 7.09
C MET A 1 -1.85 -16.89 8.53
N TYR A 2 -2.62 -15.86 8.84
CA TYR A 2 -2.78 -15.36 10.20
C TYR A 2 -3.81 -16.21 10.95
N THR A 3 -3.65 -16.35 12.26
CA THR A 3 -4.75 -16.82 13.12
C THR A 3 -5.77 -15.69 13.31
N THR A 4 -7.00 -16.01 13.73
CA THR A 4 -8.05 -15.01 14.00
C THR A 4 -7.57 -13.91 14.96
N ASN A 5 -6.97 -14.28 16.09
CA ASN A 5 -6.42 -13.35 17.10
C ASN A 5 -5.25 -12.49 16.56
N GLU A 6 -4.43 -13.03 15.65
CA GLU A 6 -3.40 -12.22 14.98
C GLU A 6 -4.03 -11.21 14.01
N TYR A 7 -5.02 -11.65 13.23
CA TYR A 7 -5.72 -10.82 12.27
C TYR A 7 -6.48 -9.66 12.94
N GLU A 8 -7.22 -9.95 14.02
CA GLU A 8 -7.95 -8.97 14.83
C GLU A 8 -7.00 -7.90 15.39
N LYS A 9 -5.86 -8.31 15.95
CA LYS A 9 -4.82 -7.39 16.45
C LYS A 9 -4.24 -6.51 15.35
N LEU A 10 -3.92 -7.08 14.19
CA LEU A 10 -3.42 -6.32 13.04
C LEU A 10 -4.46 -5.31 12.52
N SER A 11 -5.74 -5.69 12.48
CA SER A 11 -6.84 -4.79 12.09
C SER A 11 -7.02 -3.64 13.08
N MET A 12 -6.98 -3.95 14.39
CA MET A 12 -7.07 -2.94 15.45
C MET A 12 -5.89 -1.96 15.47
N GLU A 13 -4.66 -2.45 15.33
CA GLU A 13 -3.47 -1.60 15.41
C GLU A 13 -3.22 -0.84 14.10
N TYR A 14 -3.35 -1.50 12.94
CA TYR A 14 -2.90 -0.95 11.66
C TYR A 14 -4.02 -0.57 10.69
N GLY A 15 -5.26 -1.05 10.86
CA GLY A 15 -6.41 -0.65 10.05
C GLY A 15 -6.59 0.87 9.86
N PRO A 16 -6.33 1.72 10.87
CA PRO A 16 -6.41 3.18 10.73
C PRO A 16 -5.35 3.82 9.78
N CYS A 17 -4.34 3.09 9.31
CA CYS A 17 -3.32 3.64 8.39
C CYS A 17 -2.76 2.66 7.34
N SER A 18 -3.28 1.44 7.28
CA SER A 18 -2.84 0.34 6.42
C SER A 18 -4.04 -0.52 5.99
N SER A 19 -3.83 -1.37 4.99
CA SER A 19 -4.90 -2.15 4.37
C SER A 19 -4.34 -3.36 3.62
N TRP A 20 -5.23 -4.12 2.97
CA TRP A 20 -4.89 -5.26 2.13
C TRP A 20 -5.40 -5.05 0.71
N ALA A 21 -4.68 -5.57 -0.28
CA ALA A 21 -4.97 -5.40 -1.69
C ALA A 21 -6.10 -6.33 -2.16
N ILE A 22 -7.29 -6.12 -1.60
CA ILE A 22 -8.53 -6.84 -1.87
C ILE A 22 -9.68 -5.83 -1.85
N TRP A 23 -10.39 -5.73 -2.96
CA TRP A 23 -11.62 -4.95 -3.10
C TRP A 23 -12.77 -5.88 -3.49
N ASP A 24 -14.01 -5.50 -3.18
CA ASP A 24 -15.17 -6.05 -3.86
C ASP A 24 -15.31 -5.37 -5.24
N GLU A 25 -15.80 -6.12 -6.24
CA GLU A 25 -15.93 -5.61 -7.62
C GLU A 25 -17.20 -4.76 -7.82
N ASN A 26 -18.18 -4.88 -6.91
CA ASN A 26 -19.47 -4.20 -6.96
C ASN A 26 -19.50 -2.96 -6.04
N ASP A 27 -18.87 -3.03 -4.85
CA ASP A 27 -18.61 -1.86 -4.00
C ASP A 27 -17.15 -1.80 -3.51
N GLN A 28 -16.35 -0.92 -4.13
CA GLN A 28 -14.94 -0.73 -3.77
C GLN A 28 -14.71 -0.17 -2.34
N ASN A 29 -15.77 0.35 -1.70
CA ASN A 29 -15.72 0.85 -0.33
C ASN A 29 -16.03 -0.26 0.70
N ASP A 30 -16.59 -1.38 0.27
CA ASP A 30 -16.81 -2.52 1.16
C ASP A 30 -15.46 -3.20 1.45
N THR A 31 -15.08 -3.16 2.73
CA THR A 31 -13.86 -3.78 3.24
C THR A 31 -14.12 -5.12 3.95
N SER A 32 -15.37 -5.54 4.12
CA SER A 32 -15.72 -6.84 4.72
C SER A 32 -15.16 -8.01 3.90
N VAL A 33 -15.03 -7.83 2.58
CA VAL A 33 -14.33 -8.72 1.66
C VAL A 33 -12.88 -9.06 2.08
N ILE A 34 -12.23 -8.21 2.89
CA ILE A 34 -10.90 -8.47 3.47
C ILE A 34 -11.02 -9.50 4.61
N ASP A 35 -12.01 -9.33 5.49
CA ASP A 35 -12.33 -10.25 6.60
C ASP A 35 -12.77 -11.63 6.06
N GLU A 36 -13.51 -11.66 4.96
CA GLU A 36 -13.90 -12.89 4.25
C GLU A 36 -12.71 -13.56 3.53
N SER A 37 -11.67 -12.80 3.19
CA SER A 37 -10.53 -13.24 2.38
C SER A 37 -9.23 -13.43 3.16
N VAL A 38 -9.25 -13.57 4.49
CA VAL A 38 -8.04 -13.68 5.36
C VAL A 38 -7.03 -14.73 4.87
N ALA A 39 -7.50 -15.84 4.27
CA ALA A 39 -6.65 -16.88 3.71
C ALA A 39 -5.75 -16.42 2.53
N GLN A 40 -6.10 -15.31 1.87
CA GLN A 40 -5.39 -14.75 0.71
C GLN A 40 -4.35 -13.68 1.11
N LEU A 41 -4.37 -13.21 2.36
CA LEU A 41 -3.52 -12.13 2.86
C LEU A 41 -2.06 -12.57 2.96
N ASN A 42 -1.16 -11.78 2.37
CA ASN A 42 0.25 -12.11 2.26
C ASN A 42 1.14 -10.88 2.10
N THR A 43 2.38 -10.97 2.60
CA THR A 43 3.42 -9.95 2.50
C THR A 43 4.41 -10.21 1.37
N ARG A 44 4.03 -10.96 0.31
CA ARG A 44 4.93 -11.18 -0.85
C ARG A 44 5.24 -9.86 -1.55
N TYR A 45 4.24 -8.99 -1.63
CA TYR A 45 4.39 -7.61 -2.07
C TYR A 45 3.84 -6.71 -0.97
N VAL A 46 4.51 -5.58 -0.75
CA VAL A 46 4.07 -4.53 0.17
C VAL A 46 4.08 -3.22 -0.59
N PHE A 47 2.90 -2.64 -0.82
CA PHE A 47 2.78 -1.31 -1.42
C PHE A 47 2.96 -0.25 -0.34
N VAL A 48 3.79 0.75 -0.63
CA VAL A 48 4.17 1.80 0.33
C VAL A 48 3.85 3.16 -0.25
N GLY A 49 2.88 3.86 0.33
CA GLY A 49 2.58 5.26 0.10
C GLY A 49 3.32 6.20 1.06
N LEU A 50 2.96 7.47 1.02
CA LEU A 50 3.57 8.52 1.83
C LEU A 50 2.92 8.60 3.22
N ASN A 51 1.61 8.81 3.25
CA ASN A 51 0.79 9.07 4.42
C ASN A 51 -0.72 9.02 4.06
N ILE A 52 -1.58 8.75 5.05
CA ILE A 52 -3.02 8.83 4.87
C ILE A 52 -3.46 10.29 4.61
N SER A 53 -4.47 10.49 3.75
CA SER A 53 -4.94 11.83 3.39
C SER A 53 -5.89 12.45 4.42
N LYS A 54 -6.52 11.62 5.27
CA LYS A 54 -7.49 11.97 6.31
C LYS A 54 -7.40 10.95 7.46
N ASP A 55 -7.75 11.36 8.68
CA ASP A 55 -7.82 10.45 9.82
C ASP A 55 -8.96 9.42 9.68
N LEU A 56 -8.59 8.14 9.72
CA LEU A 56 -9.52 7.03 9.74
C LEU A 56 -9.92 6.75 11.20
N LYS A 57 -11.06 7.29 11.63
CA LYS A 57 -11.54 7.23 13.03
C LYS A 57 -11.99 5.83 13.52
N LYS A 58 -11.68 4.74 12.80
CA LYS A 58 -12.16 3.38 13.10
C LYS A 58 -11.00 2.38 13.10
N PRO A 59 -10.93 1.46 14.08
CA PRO A 59 -9.94 0.37 14.13
C PRO A 59 -10.39 -0.78 13.23
N SER A 60 -10.42 -0.53 11.93
CA SER A 60 -10.81 -1.48 10.89
C SER A 60 -10.04 -1.19 9.61
N TRP A 61 -9.79 -2.19 8.77
CA TRP A 61 -9.21 -1.97 7.45
C TRP A 61 -10.02 -0.94 6.65
N SER A 62 -9.32 -0.08 5.92
CA SER A 62 -9.91 0.87 4.99
C SER A 62 -9.20 0.70 3.65
N ASN A 63 -9.93 0.45 2.56
CA ASN A 63 -9.33 0.49 1.24
C ASN A 63 -8.80 1.90 0.97
N PHE A 64 -7.62 1.99 0.32
CA PHE A 64 -6.99 3.29 0.09
C PHE A 64 -7.97 4.23 -0.65
N HIS A 65 -8.14 5.40 -0.02
CA HIS A 65 -8.88 6.64 -0.36
C HIS A 65 -10.33 6.58 -0.91
N GLY A 66 -10.81 5.49 -1.51
CA GLY A 66 -12.14 5.42 -2.14
C GLY A 66 -12.35 6.43 -3.28
N GLY A 67 -11.26 6.89 -3.91
CA GLY A 67 -11.25 7.98 -4.89
C GLY A 67 -11.30 7.51 -6.34
N GLN A 68 -11.28 8.47 -7.27
CA GLN A 68 -11.41 8.16 -8.69
C GLN A 68 -10.28 7.28 -9.25
N HIS A 69 -9.09 7.25 -8.64
CA HIS A 69 -7.90 6.60 -9.22
C HIS A 69 -7.46 5.31 -8.51
N ASP A 70 -8.05 5.00 -7.36
CA ASP A 70 -7.80 3.81 -6.54
C ASP A 70 -8.16 2.52 -7.29
N ARG A 71 -9.12 2.61 -8.22
CA ARG A 71 -9.44 1.59 -9.23
C ARG A 71 -8.21 1.02 -9.96
N LYS A 72 -7.10 1.75 -10.09
CA LYS A 72 -5.85 1.24 -10.68
C LYS A 72 -5.17 0.18 -9.82
N LEU A 73 -5.18 0.35 -8.49
CA LEU A 73 -4.73 -0.66 -7.55
C LEU A 73 -5.68 -1.86 -7.58
N MET A 74 -7.00 -1.62 -7.53
CA MET A 74 -8.00 -2.68 -7.71
C MET A 74 -7.76 -3.49 -8.98
N TYR A 75 -7.65 -2.85 -10.16
CA TYR A 75 -7.42 -3.55 -11.42
C TYR A 75 -6.07 -4.29 -11.47
N ALA A 76 -5.05 -3.79 -10.77
CA ALA A 76 -3.76 -4.47 -10.66
C ALA A 76 -3.78 -5.67 -9.71
N CYS A 77 -4.65 -5.68 -8.71
CA CYS A 77 -4.61 -6.66 -7.62
C CYS A 77 -5.73 -7.70 -7.73
N ASN A 78 -6.99 -7.31 -7.95
CA ASN A 78 -8.13 -8.23 -7.98
C ASN A 78 -8.11 -9.23 -9.16
N ASN A 79 -7.58 -8.82 -10.33
CA ASN A 79 -7.72 -9.53 -11.60
C ASN A 79 -6.84 -10.79 -11.73
N ASP A 80 -7.07 -11.81 -10.88
CA ASP A 80 -6.39 -13.12 -10.94
C ASP A 80 -4.85 -12.97 -10.94
N THR A 81 -4.36 -12.06 -10.09
CA THR A 81 -2.95 -11.67 -10.06
C THR A 81 -2.25 -12.20 -8.83
N LYS A 82 -0.91 -12.32 -8.94
CA LYS A 82 -0.01 -12.55 -7.80
C LYS A 82 0.02 -11.40 -6.78
N LEU A 83 -0.74 -10.31 -7.01
CA LEU A 83 -0.81 -9.13 -6.16
C LEU A 83 -2.07 -9.09 -5.28
N ARG A 84 -3.07 -9.96 -5.50
CA ARG A 84 -4.23 -10.05 -4.61
C ARG A 84 -3.79 -10.39 -3.19
N GLY A 85 -4.37 -9.71 -2.19
CA GLY A 85 -4.02 -9.91 -0.78
C GLY A 85 -2.64 -9.40 -0.36
N SER A 86 -1.93 -8.64 -1.22
CA SER A 86 -0.70 -7.92 -0.84
C SER A 86 -0.98 -6.89 0.27
N TYR A 87 0.02 -6.53 1.07
CA TYR A 87 -0.16 -5.47 2.07
C TYR A 87 -0.08 -4.07 1.44
N LEU A 88 -0.85 -3.12 1.96
CA LEU A 88 -0.88 -1.71 1.58
C LEU A 88 -0.63 -0.86 2.82
N THR A 89 0.32 0.08 2.77
CA THR A 89 0.64 0.91 3.93
C THR A 89 1.36 2.22 3.55
N ASP A 90 1.61 3.10 4.51
CA ASP A 90 2.36 4.35 4.37
C ASP A 90 3.60 4.42 5.26
N ILE A 91 4.63 5.18 4.85
CA ILE A 91 5.81 5.42 5.72
C ILE A 91 5.49 6.31 6.92
N PHE A 92 4.68 7.37 6.76
CA PHE A 92 4.36 8.31 7.84
C PHE A 92 3.04 7.95 8.52
N LYS A 93 3.14 6.98 9.45
CA LYS A 93 2.04 6.50 10.31
C LYS A 93 1.28 7.63 11.00
N TYR A 94 -0.05 7.58 10.92
CA TYR A 94 -0.97 8.51 11.61
C TYR A 94 -0.70 10.01 11.35
N HIS A 95 -0.16 10.35 10.17
CA HIS A 95 0.06 11.73 9.74
C HIS A 95 -0.95 12.10 8.64
N ALA A 96 -2.17 12.46 9.03
CA ALA A 96 -3.23 12.78 8.08
C ALA A 96 -2.99 14.13 7.36
N ASN A 97 -2.67 14.08 6.06
CA ASN A 97 -2.62 15.27 5.19
C ASN A 97 -2.76 14.87 3.71
N ALA A 98 -3.71 15.47 2.99
CA ALA A 98 -3.92 15.22 1.56
C ALA A 98 -2.87 15.84 0.62
N ASN A 99 -2.02 16.75 1.12
CA ASN A 99 -1.03 17.47 0.35
C ASN A 99 0.40 16.97 0.65
N ALA A 100 0.93 16.12 -0.24
CA ALA A 100 2.29 15.57 -0.12
C ALA A 100 3.40 16.64 0.02
N ARG A 101 3.20 17.87 -0.48
CA ARG A 101 4.19 18.96 -0.32
C ARG A 101 4.21 19.54 1.09
N GLU A 102 3.07 19.55 1.77
CA GLU A 102 3.00 19.97 3.18
C GLU A 102 3.64 18.92 4.08
N VAL A 103 3.43 17.64 3.79
CA VAL A 103 4.11 16.51 4.47
C VAL A 103 5.62 16.60 4.29
N GLU A 104 6.10 16.82 3.06
CA GLU A 104 7.52 17.07 2.77
C GLU A 104 8.06 18.30 3.54
N SER A 105 7.34 19.42 3.52
CA SER A 105 7.72 20.63 4.27
C SER A 105 7.74 20.41 5.79
N TYR A 106 6.84 19.59 6.32
CA TYR A 106 6.78 19.23 7.75
C TYR A 106 8.00 18.41 8.15
N PHE A 107 8.32 17.34 7.42
CA PHE A 107 9.45 16.47 7.78
C PHE A 107 10.82 17.09 7.45
N HIS A 108 10.92 18.02 6.50
CA HIS A 108 12.13 18.84 6.35
C HIS A 108 12.35 19.80 7.53
N LYS A 109 11.27 20.30 8.18
CA LYS A 109 11.36 21.12 9.40
C LYS A 109 11.52 20.29 10.68
N HIS A 110 11.17 19.00 10.62
CA HIS A 110 11.16 18.08 11.75
C HIS A 110 11.82 16.72 11.41
N PRO A 111 13.10 16.71 10.97
CA PRO A 111 13.78 15.47 10.59
C PRO A 111 13.91 14.49 11.76
N GLU A 112 13.94 14.98 13.01
CA GLU A 112 13.95 14.17 14.23
C GLU A 112 12.74 13.24 14.35
N LYS A 113 11.59 13.63 13.77
CA LYS A 113 10.36 12.83 13.81
C LYS A 113 10.40 11.65 12.84
N ILE A 114 11.20 11.71 11.77
CA ILE A 114 11.30 10.63 10.78
C ILE A 114 11.70 9.31 11.46
N LYS A 115 12.63 9.36 12.44
CA LYS A 115 13.03 8.17 13.20
C LYS A 115 11.84 7.46 13.85
N LYS A 116 10.91 8.21 14.48
CA LYS A 116 9.71 7.62 15.11
C LYS A 116 8.85 6.87 14.09
N HIS A 117 8.64 7.44 12.91
CA HIS A 117 7.84 6.77 11.86
C HIS A 117 8.58 5.56 11.28
N ALA A 118 9.91 5.62 11.13
CA ALA A 118 10.72 4.49 10.72
C ALA A 118 10.73 3.34 11.74
N ASP A 119 10.80 3.66 13.05
CA ASP A 119 10.67 2.67 14.12
C ASP A 119 9.26 2.01 14.14
N LEU A 120 8.19 2.80 13.92
CA LEU A 120 6.81 2.29 13.81
C LEU A 120 6.58 1.42 12.56
N PHE A 121 7.16 1.81 11.42
CA PHE A 121 7.10 1.05 10.17
C PHE A 121 7.87 -0.28 10.30
N GLU A 122 9.03 -0.27 10.94
CA GLU A 122 9.79 -1.48 11.25
C GLU A 122 9.00 -2.47 12.13
N LYS A 123 8.35 -1.98 13.21
CA LYS A 123 7.44 -2.80 14.03
C LYS A 123 6.31 -3.41 13.19
N GLU A 124 5.58 -2.58 12.43
CA GLU A 124 4.47 -3.05 11.60
C GLU A 124 4.91 -4.14 10.62
N MET A 125 6.06 -3.97 9.95
CA MET A 125 6.59 -4.97 9.02
C MET A 125 6.93 -6.29 9.73
N MET A 126 7.42 -6.25 10.96
CA MET A 126 7.62 -7.47 11.77
C MET A 126 6.29 -8.14 12.13
N ASP A 127 5.28 -7.36 12.52
CA ASP A 127 3.98 -7.88 12.95
C ASP A 127 3.16 -8.45 11.79
N VAL A 128 3.21 -7.86 10.60
CA VAL A 128 2.67 -8.46 9.36
C VAL A 128 3.58 -9.55 8.79
N LYS A 129 4.68 -9.89 9.45
CA LYS A 129 5.57 -11.02 9.10
C LYS A 129 6.08 -10.91 7.65
N ILE A 130 6.78 -9.82 7.31
CA ILE A 130 7.50 -9.74 6.03
C ILE A 130 8.56 -10.84 5.91
N GLY A 131 8.85 -11.26 4.68
CA GLY A 131 9.91 -12.22 4.37
C GLY A 131 11.12 -11.56 3.72
N LYS A 132 12.27 -12.26 3.71
CA LYS A 132 13.48 -11.83 2.98
C LYS A 132 13.23 -11.53 1.49
N ASP A 133 12.30 -12.27 0.90
CA ASP A 133 11.92 -12.21 -0.52
C ASP A 133 10.72 -11.27 -0.77
N THR A 134 10.25 -10.55 0.26
CA THR A 134 9.21 -9.52 0.11
C THR A 134 9.69 -8.41 -0.81
N VAL A 135 8.83 -8.06 -1.78
CA VAL A 135 9.08 -6.98 -2.74
C VAL A 135 8.33 -5.74 -2.30
N PHE A 136 9.06 -4.69 -1.93
CA PHE A 136 8.48 -3.39 -1.59
C PHE A 136 8.20 -2.57 -2.86
N ILE A 137 7.00 -1.99 -2.94
CA ILE A 137 6.50 -1.24 -4.10
C ILE A 137 6.17 0.19 -3.63
N THR A 138 7.11 1.13 -3.78
CA THR A 138 6.86 2.52 -3.40
C THR A 138 6.00 3.22 -4.45
N LEU A 139 4.89 3.81 -4.02
CA LEU A 139 3.90 4.51 -4.85
C LEU A 139 4.31 5.96 -5.17
N GLY A 140 5.56 6.16 -5.53
CA GLY A 140 6.13 7.45 -5.91
C GLY A 140 7.09 7.35 -7.09
N ALA A 141 7.32 8.47 -7.78
CA ALA A 141 8.43 8.58 -8.72
C ALA A 141 9.77 8.48 -7.97
N ASP A 142 10.85 8.13 -8.68
CA ASP A 142 12.24 8.18 -8.19
C ASP A 142 12.66 9.58 -7.69
N THR A 143 12.05 10.65 -8.20
CA THR A 143 12.27 12.02 -7.71
C THR A 143 11.39 12.41 -6.52
N SER A 144 10.48 11.55 -6.05
CA SER A 144 9.52 11.90 -5.00
C SER A 144 10.13 11.86 -3.59
N PHE A 145 9.58 12.69 -2.70
CA PHE A 145 9.94 12.67 -1.27
C PHE A 145 9.77 11.28 -0.63
N LEU A 146 8.69 10.57 -0.98
CA LEU A 146 8.47 9.17 -0.59
C LEU A 146 9.65 8.27 -0.96
N TRP A 147 10.10 8.30 -2.22
CA TRP A 147 11.20 7.44 -2.68
C TRP A 147 12.51 7.76 -1.97
N ARG A 148 12.85 9.04 -1.85
CA ARG A 148 14.05 9.51 -1.14
C ARG A 148 14.02 9.06 0.32
N CYS A 149 12.99 9.47 1.05
CA CYS A 149 12.81 9.19 2.48
C CYS A 149 12.82 7.68 2.77
N PHE A 150 12.13 6.87 1.95
CA PHE A 150 12.13 5.41 2.09
C PHE A 150 13.55 4.82 1.98
N ASN A 151 14.33 5.21 0.97
CA ASN A 151 15.71 4.73 0.81
C ASN A 151 16.65 5.28 1.89
N GLU A 152 16.48 6.52 2.33
CA GLU A 152 17.35 7.19 3.32
C GLU A 152 17.10 6.72 4.77
N HIS A 153 15.89 6.27 5.12
CA HIS A 153 15.51 6.06 6.53
C HIS A 153 14.76 4.75 6.85
N PHE A 154 14.14 4.08 5.87
CA PHE A 154 13.26 2.92 6.11
C PHE A 154 13.81 1.61 5.53
N ARG A 155 14.48 1.68 4.37
CA ARG A 155 14.89 0.50 3.58
C ARG A 155 15.83 -0.47 4.31
N ASP A 156 16.79 0.04 5.06
CA ASP A 156 17.82 -0.80 5.71
C ASP A 156 17.28 -1.53 6.95
N ARG A 157 16.19 -1.02 7.56
CA ARG A 157 15.53 -1.62 8.74
C ARG A 157 14.81 -2.92 8.40
N ILE A 158 14.12 -2.93 7.26
CA ILE A 158 13.24 -4.02 6.83
C ILE A 158 13.97 -5.20 6.16
N ARG A 159 15.30 -5.14 6.02
CA ARG A 159 16.19 -6.23 5.53
C ARG A 159 15.69 -6.93 4.24
N CYS A 160 15.04 -6.18 3.34
CA CYS A 160 14.39 -6.72 2.15
C CYS A 160 15.33 -6.73 0.93
N GLY A 161 15.24 -7.79 0.11
CA GLY A 161 16.10 -7.94 -1.08
C GLY A 161 15.71 -7.10 -2.29
N LYS A 162 14.46 -6.61 -2.38
CA LYS A 162 13.95 -5.95 -3.59
C LYS A 162 12.99 -4.80 -3.29
N VAL A 163 13.32 -3.63 -3.82
CA VAL A 163 12.45 -2.44 -3.82
C VAL A 163 12.21 -2.01 -5.28
N VAL A 164 10.97 -1.63 -5.59
CA VAL A 164 10.53 -1.18 -6.91
C VAL A 164 9.73 0.10 -6.74
N ASN A 165 10.02 1.13 -7.54
CA ASN A 165 9.18 2.33 -7.59
C ASN A 165 8.14 2.27 -8.72
N ILE A 166 6.97 2.87 -8.51
CA ILE A 166 6.01 3.19 -9.56
C ILE A 166 5.39 4.56 -9.27
N ARG A 167 5.09 5.35 -10.31
CA ARG A 167 4.34 6.61 -10.14
C ARG A 167 3.06 6.35 -9.34
N HIS A 168 2.71 7.24 -8.43
CA HIS A 168 1.49 7.16 -7.63
C HIS A 168 0.26 6.87 -8.51
N TYR A 169 -0.69 6.04 -8.05
CA TYR A 169 -1.85 5.63 -8.84
C TYR A 169 -2.71 6.84 -9.26
N ALA A 170 -2.82 7.87 -8.41
CA ALA A 170 -3.46 9.15 -8.75
C ALA A 170 -2.75 9.99 -9.83
N SER A 171 -1.60 9.55 -10.39
CA SER A 171 -0.94 10.25 -11.50
C SER A 171 -1.74 10.14 -12.81
N ARG A 172 -1.62 11.18 -13.66
CA ARG A 172 -2.26 11.23 -14.99
C ARG A 172 -1.81 10.06 -15.87
N GLY A 173 -2.75 9.50 -16.63
CA GLY A 173 -2.56 8.35 -17.52
C GLY A 173 -3.72 7.37 -17.43
N THR A 174 -3.79 6.42 -18.37
CA THR A 174 -4.82 5.37 -18.34
C THR A 174 -4.54 4.32 -17.27
N ASP A 175 -5.59 3.63 -16.84
CA ASP A 175 -5.47 2.57 -15.83
C ASP A 175 -4.67 1.39 -16.39
N GLU A 176 -4.96 0.99 -17.65
CA GLU A 176 -4.22 -0.03 -18.39
C GLU A 176 -2.72 0.26 -18.47
N ALA A 177 -2.31 1.50 -18.77
CA ALA A 177 -0.90 1.87 -18.84
C ALA A 177 -0.20 1.77 -17.46
N TRP A 178 -0.90 2.12 -16.39
CA TRP A 178 -0.37 2.01 -15.02
C TRP A 178 -0.23 0.55 -14.59
N VAL A 179 -1.27 -0.26 -14.79
CA VAL A 179 -1.32 -1.70 -14.51
C VAL A 179 -0.23 -2.45 -15.29
N ASN A 180 -0.08 -2.19 -16.59
CA ASN A 180 0.96 -2.80 -17.42
C ASN A 180 2.38 -2.36 -17.01
N CYS A 181 2.56 -1.11 -16.57
CA CYS A 181 3.85 -0.63 -16.04
C CYS A 181 4.24 -1.37 -14.75
N LEU A 182 3.28 -1.58 -13.83
CA LEU A 182 3.49 -2.36 -12.62
C LEU A 182 3.85 -3.82 -12.96
N GLY A 183 3.05 -4.47 -13.80
CA GLY A 183 3.30 -5.85 -14.25
C GLY A 183 4.70 -6.02 -14.85
N LYS A 184 5.12 -5.09 -15.74
CA LYS A 184 6.46 -5.08 -16.34
C LYS A 184 7.56 -4.96 -15.29
N LYS A 185 7.44 -4.02 -14.34
CA LYS A 185 8.43 -3.82 -13.26
C LYS A 185 8.54 -5.01 -12.29
N LEU A 186 7.45 -5.76 -12.11
CA LEU A 186 7.41 -6.94 -11.24
C LEU A 186 7.73 -8.26 -11.96
N GLY A 187 7.83 -8.26 -13.30
CA GLY A 187 8.03 -9.47 -14.10
C GLY A 187 6.78 -10.34 -14.24
N ILE A 188 5.59 -9.77 -14.02
CA ILE A 188 4.30 -10.45 -14.13
C ILE A 188 3.87 -10.37 -15.61
N LYS A 189 3.97 -11.50 -16.33
CA LYS A 189 3.55 -11.60 -17.74
C LYS A 189 2.03 -11.44 -17.87
N LYS A 190 1.59 -10.25 -18.31
CA LYS A 190 0.20 -9.77 -18.39
C LYS A 190 -0.57 -9.87 -17.07
N ILE A 191 -1.27 -8.78 -16.73
CA ILE A 191 -2.38 -8.85 -15.79
C ILE A 191 -3.60 -9.22 -16.65
N GLU A 192 -3.84 -10.53 -16.79
CA GLU A 192 -4.55 -11.11 -17.95
C GLU A 192 -6.05 -10.80 -18.04
N LYS A 193 -6.66 -10.24 -16.99
CA LYS A 193 -8.07 -9.86 -16.98
C LYS A 193 -8.28 -8.35 -16.87
N TRP A 194 -7.71 -7.55 -17.78
CA TRP A 194 -8.28 -6.22 -17.99
C TRP A 194 -9.66 -6.32 -18.64
N ARG A 195 -10.71 -6.49 -17.81
CA ARG A 195 -12.11 -6.41 -18.23
C ARG A 195 -12.44 -4.97 -18.63
N LYS A 196 -12.24 -4.70 -19.92
CA LYS A 196 -12.62 -3.46 -20.61
C LYS A 196 -14.13 -3.23 -20.51
N GLY A 197 -14.55 -2.49 -19.48
CA GLY A 197 -15.91 -2.01 -19.28
C GLY A 197 -16.84 -2.96 -18.54
N LYS A 198 -17.22 -2.57 -17.31
CA LYS A 198 -18.58 -2.62 -16.74
C LYS A 198 -18.56 -2.07 -15.31
N LEU A 199 -18.35 -0.76 -15.19
CA LEU A 199 -19.15 0.03 -14.24
C LEU A 199 -20.25 0.64 -15.10
N LYS A 200 -21.48 0.17 -14.90
CA LYS A 200 -22.70 0.80 -15.39
C LYS A 200 -23.24 1.70 -14.28
#